data_AF-A0A5J5QW92-F1
#
_entry.id   AF-A0A5J5QW92-F1
#
_cell.length_a   1.000
_cell.length_b   1.000
_cell.length_c   1.000
_cell.angle_alpha   90.00
_cell.angle_beta   90.00
_cell.angle_gamma   90.00
#
_symmetry.space_group_name_H-M   'P 1'
#
loop_
_entity.id
_entity.type
_entity.pdbx_description
1 polymer ?
#
loop_
_entity_poly.entity_id
_entity_poly.type
_entity_poly.pdbx_seq_one_letter_code
_entity_poly.pdbx_strand_id
1 'polypeptide(L)'
;MENPSKTATFSLQNLLFLLLPCLLFFFSQYLVVPVTADFNVNPYYPTENYAIDCGSSVDGESFNSRYWIGDGNGKFSPIEQQNKSSVIKAISEQVDQVPYSTARLSYSQFTYSIPLSPGPKFIRLHFYPISYAGFDDPSKKAIFSVQAGTFTLLRNFSALFHARGELTVVKDFRVNVDQGQRFNLTFTPEITDSYAFINGIEVVSMPTNL
;
A
#
# COMPACT_ATOMS: atom_id res chain seq x y z
N MET A 1 -43.93 2.74 -82.87
CA MET A 1 -43.43 1.79 -81.85
C MET A 1 -42.89 2.65 -80.71
N GLU A 2 -43.75 3.04 -79.77
CA GLU A 2 -43.35 3.87 -78.62
C GLU A 2 -42.57 3.02 -77.61
N ASN A 3 -41.46 3.56 -77.11
CA ASN A 3 -40.62 2.94 -76.10
C ASN A 3 -41.01 3.53 -74.74
N PRO A 4 -41.41 2.74 -73.72
CA PRO A 4 -41.87 3.31 -72.47
C PRO A 4 -40.67 3.83 -71.66
N SER A 5 -40.70 5.13 -71.37
CA SER A 5 -39.80 5.79 -70.42
C SER A 5 -39.99 5.18 -69.03
N LYS A 6 -38.96 4.50 -68.51
CA LYS A 6 -38.92 4.01 -67.13
C LYS A 6 -38.62 5.18 -66.19
N THR A 7 -39.64 5.71 -65.53
CA THR A 7 -39.50 6.67 -64.43
C THR A 7 -38.93 5.95 -63.21
N ALA A 8 -37.73 6.32 -62.76
CA ALA A 8 -37.13 5.76 -61.55
C ALA A 8 -37.85 6.32 -60.31
N THR A 9 -38.60 5.48 -59.60
CA THR A 9 -39.21 5.81 -58.30
C THR A 9 -38.13 5.76 -57.21
N PHE A 10 -37.69 6.94 -56.76
CA PHE A 10 -36.83 7.05 -55.57
C PHE A 10 -37.65 6.72 -54.31
N SER A 11 -37.34 5.60 -53.67
CA SER A 11 -37.98 5.20 -52.41
C SER A 11 -37.37 5.98 -51.24
N LEU A 12 -38.22 6.59 -50.39
CA LEU A 12 -37.80 7.22 -49.12
C LEU A 12 -36.98 6.27 -48.23
N GLN A 13 -37.20 4.97 -48.36
CA GLN A 13 -36.51 3.94 -47.60
C GLN A 13 -35.01 3.86 -47.96
N ASN A 14 -34.67 4.11 -49.23
CA ASN A 14 -33.27 4.17 -49.69
C ASN A 14 -32.56 5.43 -49.16
N LEU A 15 -33.27 6.55 -49.01
CA LEU A 15 -32.73 7.78 -48.45
C LEU A 15 -32.43 7.63 -46.95
N LEU A 16 -33.30 6.93 -46.21
CA LEU A 16 -33.10 6.65 -44.79
C LEU A 16 -31.86 5.76 -44.55
N PHE A 17 -31.65 4.74 -45.40
CA PHE A 17 -30.48 3.86 -45.34
C PHE A 17 -29.16 4.59 -45.62
N LEU A 18 -29.17 5.64 -46.45
CA LEU A 18 -27.99 6.47 -46.75
C LEU A 18 -27.69 7.47 -45.63
N LEU A 19 -28.71 8.00 -44.96
CA LEU A 19 -28.55 9.04 -43.93
C LEU A 19 -28.25 8.47 -42.53
N LEU A 20 -28.72 7.27 -42.21
CA LEU A 20 -28.50 6.62 -40.91
C LEU A 20 -27.01 6.47 -40.51
N PRO A 21 -26.09 5.97 -41.37
CA PRO A 21 -24.68 5.88 -41.00
C PRO A 21 -24.03 7.27 -40.83
N CYS A 22 -24.52 8.27 -41.56
CA CYS A 22 -24.05 9.65 -41.44
C CYS A 22 -24.48 10.25 -40.10
N LEU A 23 -25.74 10.06 -39.70
CA LEU A 23 -26.26 10.48 -38.40
C LEU A 23 -25.55 9.77 -37.24
N LEU A 24 -25.27 8.48 -37.35
CA LEU A 24 -24.51 7.73 -36.34
C LEU A 24 -23.06 8.24 -36.23
N PHE A 25 -22.44 8.64 -37.34
CA PHE A 25 -21.10 9.24 -37.34
C PHE A 25 -21.07 10.61 -36.66
N PHE A 26 -22.08 11.46 -36.89
CA PHE A 26 -22.18 12.74 -36.17
C PHE A 26 -22.53 12.53 -34.70
N PHE A 27 -23.40 11.57 -34.36
CA PHE A 27 -23.77 11.27 -32.98
C PHE A 27 -22.58 10.69 -32.17
N SER A 28 -21.70 9.90 -32.81
CA SER A 28 -20.48 9.40 -32.17
C SER A 28 -19.46 10.52 -31.91
N GLN A 29 -19.37 11.54 -32.77
CA GLN A 29 -18.53 12.72 -32.53
C GLN A 29 -19.04 13.60 -31.37
N TYR A 30 -20.37 13.70 -31.18
CA TYR A 30 -20.96 14.45 -30.06
C TYR A 30 -20.78 13.76 -28.70
N LEU A 31 -20.56 12.44 -28.67
CA LEU A 31 -20.37 11.66 -27.44
C LEU A 31 -18.91 11.61 -26.96
N VAL A 32 -17.96 12.16 -27.73
CA VAL A 32 -16.58 12.33 -27.28
C VAL A 32 -16.50 13.59 -26.43
N VAL A 33 -16.71 13.44 -25.13
CA VAL A 33 -16.31 14.48 -24.16
C VAL A 33 -14.78 14.49 -24.14
N PRO A 34 -14.10 15.58 -24.57
CA PRO A 34 -12.66 15.67 -24.39
C PRO A 34 -12.38 15.75 -22.90
N VAL A 35 -11.85 14.66 -22.34
CA VAL A 35 -11.23 14.70 -21.01
C VAL A 35 -9.94 15.49 -21.18
N THR A 36 -10.01 16.81 -21.01
CA THR A 36 -8.82 17.63 -20.87
C THR A 36 -8.23 17.32 -19.50
N ALA A 37 -7.25 16.42 -19.45
CA ALA A 37 -6.40 16.29 -18.29
C ALA A 37 -5.69 17.64 -18.10
N ASP A 38 -5.81 18.23 -16.91
CA ASP A 38 -5.00 19.39 -16.55
C ASP A 38 -3.55 18.92 -16.42
N PHE A 39 -2.74 19.17 -17.44
CA PHE A 39 -1.35 18.68 -17.52
C PHE A 39 -0.39 19.45 -16.60
N ASN A 40 -0.89 20.41 -15.81
CA ASN A 40 -0.11 21.19 -14.86
C ASN A 40 -0.16 20.61 -13.43
N VAL A 41 -0.01 19.29 -13.30
CA VAL A 41 0.14 18.66 -11.97
C VAL A 41 1.61 18.76 -11.56
N ASN A 42 1.93 19.68 -10.66
CA ASN A 42 3.22 19.68 -9.99
C ASN A 42 3.28 18.45 -9.05
N PRO A 43 4.30 17.58 -9.17
CA PRO A 43 4.43 16.43 -8.29
C PRO A 43 4.65 16.90 -6.86
N TYR A 44 3.92 16.30 -5.93
CA TYR A 44 4.14 16.57 -4.52
C TYR A 44 5.43 15.92 -4.05
N TYR A 45 6.33 16.73 -3.47
CA TYR A 45 7.56 16.25 -2.85
C TYR A 45 7.36 16.16 -1.33
N PRO A 46 7.32 14.94 -0.77
CA PRO A 46 7.15 14.76 0.66
C PRO A 46 8.34 15.32 1.43
N THR A 47 8.07 16.09 2.48
CA THR A 47 9.09 16.54 3.44
C THR A 47 9.70 15.37 4.22
N GLU A 48 8.89 14.32 4.44
CA GLU A 48 9.29 13.10 5.13
C GLU A 48 8.93 11.90 4.27
N ASN A 49 9.93 11.07 3.98
CA ASN A 49 9.78 9.91 3.11
C ASN A 49 10.70 8.77 3.58
N TYR A 50 10.32 8.16 4.70
CA TYR A 50 11.10 7.10 5.35
C TYR A 50 10.62 5.72 4.90
N ALA A 51 11.57 4.80 4.70
CA ALA A 51 11.32 3.38 4.59
C ALA A 51 12.29 2.67 5.54
N ILE A 52 11.76 1.84 6.43
CA ILE A 52 12.47 1.20 7.53
C ILE A 52 12.45 -0.30 7.29
N ASP A 53 13.62 -0.92 7.18
CA ASP A 53 13.81 -2.36 7.04
C ASP A 53 13.92 -2.99 8.44
N CYS A 54 12.82 -3.62 8.88
CA CYS A 54 12.66 -4.07 10.25
C CYS A 54 13.42 -5.38 10.48
N GLY A 55 14.35 -5.35 11.43
CA GLY A 55 15.28 -6.43 11.71
C GLY A 55 16.57 -6.35 10.89
N SER A 56 16.74 -5.39 9.99
CA SER A 56 18.03 -5.20 9.32
C SER A 56 18.95 -4.31 10.15
N SER A 57 20.22 -4.69 10.27
CA SER A 57 21.28 -3.84 10.85
C SER A 57 22.00 -2.97 9.82
N VAL A 58 21.65 -3.11 8.54
CA VAL A 58 22.26 -2.40 7.42
C VAL A 58 21.17 -1.83 6.52
N ASP A 59 21.51 -0.75 5.84
CA ASP A 59 20.61 -0.15 4.86
C ASP A 59 20.63 -0.97 3.56
N GLY A 60 19.53 -0.90 2.81
CA GLY A 60 19.32 -1.72 1.61
C GLY A 60 18.51 -1.00 0.55
N GLU A 61 18.47 -1.57 -0.64
CA GLU A 61 17.68 -1.07 -1.76
C GLU A 61 16.77 -2.20 -2.26
N SER A 62 15.48 -1.94 -2.38
CA SER A 62 14.51 -2.88 -2.96
C SER A 62 14.55 -2.83 -4.49
N PHE A 63 13.91 -3.79 -5.17
CA PHE A 63 13.97 -3.92 -6.63
C PHE A 63 13.48 -2.68 -7.41
N ASN A 64 12.66 -1.84 -6.80
CA ASN A 64 12.16 -0.59 -7.37
C ASN A 64 13.06 0.63 -7.06
N SER A 65 14.30 0.39 -6.64
CA SER A 65 15.26 1.43 -6.25
C SER A 65 14.85 2.32 -5.08
N ARG A 66 13.95 1.82 -4.23
CA ARG A 66 13.62 2.46 -2.97
C ARG A 66 14.70 2.12 -1.94
N TYR A 67 15.29 3.15 -1.35
CA TYR A 67 16.23 3.02 -0.24
C TYR A 67 15.51 2.76 1.08
N TRP A 68 15.96 1.78 1.84
CA TRP A 68 15.45 1.36 3.13
C TRP A 68 16.53 1.45 4.20
N ILE A 69 16.15 1.97 5.37
CA ILE A 69 17.05 2.19 6.51
C ILE A 69 16.86 1.05 7.50
N GLY A 70 17.94 0.36 7.87
CA GLY A 70 17.89 -0.70 8.87
C GLY A 70 17.51 -0.17 10.26
N ASP A 71 16.68 -0.91 10.99
CA ASP A 71 16.27 -0.52 12.35
C ASP A 71 17.21 -1.01 13.47
N GLY A 72 18.23 -1.80 13.12
CA GLY A 72 19.09 -2.47 14.08
C GLY A 72 19.90 -1.52 14.97
N ASN A 73 20.19 -0.29 14.50
CA ASN A 73 20.86 0.75 15.27
C ASN A 73 20.36 2.15 14.87
N GLY A 74 20.32 3.08 15.83
CA GLY A 74 20.14 4.51 15.57
C GLY A 74 18.70 5.01 15.68
N LYS A 75 18.31 5.91 14.77
CA LYS A 75 17.11 6.75 14.89
C LYS A 75 15.79 5.97 14.85
N PHE A 76 15.77 4.82 14.19
CA PHE A 76 14.58 4.01 13.99
C PHE A 76 14.58 2.71 14.79
N SER A 77 15.53 2.55 15.71
CA SER A 77 15.52 1.40 16.62
C SER A 77 14.26 1.44 17.50
N PRO A 78 13.52 0.32 17.58
CA PRO A 78 12.32 0.28 18.37
C PRO A 78 12.63 0.27 19.87
N ILE A 79 11.69 0.83 20.62
CA ILE A 79 11.65 0.78 22.07
C ILE A 79 11.00 -0.56 22.45
N GLU A 80 11.75 -1.39 23.16
CA GLU A 80 11.35 -2.75 23.51
C GLU A 80 11.25 -2.92 25.01
N GLN A 81 10.25 -3.69 25.46
CA GLN A 81 10.21 -4.12 26.85
C GLN A 81 11.18 -5.28 27.05
N GLN A 82 12.19 -5.07 27.89
CA GLN A 82 13.10 -6.14 28.39
C GLN A 82 13.97 -6.83 27.32
N ASN A 83 14.30 -6.18 26.19
CA ASN A 83 15.06 -6.77 25.07
C ASN A 83 14.46 -8.12 24.60
N LYS A 84 13.13 -8.23 24.63
CA LYS A 84 12.40 -9.45 24.25
C LYS A 84 12.05 -9.52 22.76
N SER A 85 12.48 -8.56 21.94
CA SER A 85 12.35 -8.73 20.51
C SER A 85 13.50 -9.58 19.98
N SER A 86 13.19 -10.33 18.94
CA SER A 86 14.15 -11.09 18.17
C SER A 86 14.13 -10.58 16.75
N VAL A 87 15.32 -10.48 16.17
CA VAL A 87 15.52 -10.23 14.75
C VAL A 87 15.77 -11.57 14.08
N ILE A 88 14.92 -11.94 13.12
CA ILE A 88 15.03 -13.23 12.42
C ILE A 88 15.05 -13.00 10.92
N LYS A 89 15.94 -13.69 10.23
CA LYS A 89 15.98 -13.72 8.77
C LYS A 89 14.85 -14.60 8.22
N ALA A 90 14.14 -14.10 7.22
CA ALA A 90 13.28 -14.90 6.38
C ALA A 90 14.15 -15.68 5.39
N ILE A 91 14.06 -17.00 5.41
CA ILE A 91 14.78 -17.86 4.46
C ILE A 91 13.85 -18.10 3.27
N SER A 92 13.81 -17.16 2.33
CA SER A 92 13.03 -17.30 1.09
C SER A 92 13.50 -16.33 0.00
N GLU A 93 13.64 -16.83 -1.22
CA GLU A 93 13.97 -16.04 -2.43
C GLU A 93 12.72 -15.71 -3.27
N GLN A 94 11.53 -16.03 -2.79
CA GLN A 94 10.28 -15.86 -3.56
C GLN A 94 9.76 -14.42 -3.59
N VAL A 95 10.32 -13.56 -2.73
CA VAL A 95 9.90 -12.15 -2.55
C VAL A 95 11.13 -11.25 -2.60
N ASP A 96 10.89 -9.95 -2.77
CA ASP A 96 11.97 -8.95 -2.67
C ASP A 96 12.70 -9.09 -1.34
N GLN A 97 14.03 -9.08 -1.38
CA GLN A 97 14.84 -9.25 -0.19
C GLN A 97 14.72 -8.04 0.74
N VAL A 98 14.55 -6.85 0.20
CA VAL A 98 14.31 -5.64 1.00
C VAL A 98 12.85 -5.22 0.81
N PRO A 99 12.01 -5.17 1.86
CA PRO A 99 12.30 -5.37 3.29
C PRO A 99 11.97 -6.78 3.82
N TYR A 100 11.73 -7.79 2.97
CA TYR A 100 11.12 -9.05 3.43
C TYR A 100 12.11 -10.13 3.89
N SER A 101 13.42 -9.96 3.68
CA SER A 101 14.47 -10.89 4.12
C SER A 101 14.71 -10.88 5.63
N THR A 102 14.20 -9.87 6.33
CA THR A 102 14.22 -9.77 7.79
C THR A 102 12.85 -9.44 8.35
N ALA A 103 12.66 -9.79 9.62
CA ALA A 103 11.54 -9.32 10.41
C ALA A 103 12.00 -9.03 11.84
N ARG A 104 11.34 -8.06 12.46
CA ARG A 104 11.37 -7.90 13.91
C ARG A 104 10.15 -8.57 14.52
N LEU A 105 10.37 -9.45 15.48
CA LEU A 105 9.33 -10.23 16.15
C LEU A 105 9.42 -10.07 17.66
N SER A 106 8.30 -10.10 18.38
CA SER A 106 8.34 -10.16 19.84
C SER A 106 7.07 -10.76 20.44
N TYR A 107 7.25 -11.53 21.52
CA TYR A 107 6.19 -11.97 22.44
C TYR A 107 5.77 -10.86 23.42
N SER A 108 6.39 -9.69 23.36
CA SER A 108 6.08 -8.53 24.19
C SER A 108 5.84 -7.31 23.32
N GLN A 109 5.24 -6.28 23.91
CA GLN A 109 4.99 -5.04 23.20
C GLN A 109 6.32 -4.37 22.80
N PHE A 110 6.38 -3.86 21.57
CA PHE A 110 7.46 -3.00 21.09
C PHE A 110 6.90 -1.80 20.33
N THR A 111 7.69 -0.72 20.21
CA THR A 111 7.22 0.55 19.64
C THR A 111 8.28 1.25 18.81
N TYR A 112 7.95 1.63 17.58
CA TYR A 112 8.76 2.58 16.82
C TYR A 112 8.36 4.01 17.18
N SER A 113 9.33 4.83 17.60
CA SER A 113 9.10 6.26 17.86
C SER A 113 9.72 7.10 16.75
N ILE A 114 8.95 7.31 15.69
CA ILE A 114 9.40 7.96 14.45
C ILE A 114 9.23 9.48 14.60
N PRO A 115 10.30 10.29 14.45
CA PRO A 115 10.17 11.73 14.53
C PRO A 115 9.56 12.26 13.23
N LEU A 116 8.31 12.72 13.35
CA LEU A 116 7.51 13.25 12.26
C LEU A 116 7.05 14.67 12.57
N SER A 117 6.96 15.48 11.52
CA SER A 117 6.32 16.78 11.53
C SER A 117 4.80 16.65 11.71
N PRO A 118 4.11 17.67 12.24
CA PRO A 118 2.65 17.64 12.34
C PRO A 118 1.98 17.56 10.96
N GLY A 119 0.72 17.12 10.93
CA GLY A 119 -0.10 17.00 9.72
C GLY A 119 -0.24 15.57 9.19
N PRO A 120 -0.91 15.39 8.04
CA PRO A 120 -1.29 14.08 7.54
C PRO A 120 -0.08 13.28 7.05
N LYS A 121 -0.09 11.99 7.34
CA LYS A 121 0.93 11.00 6.99
C LYS A 121 0.27 9.79 6.36
N PHE A 122 0.88 9.27 5.32
CA PHE A 122 0.63 7.95 4.77
C PHE A 122 1.57 6.96 5.46
N ILE A 123 1.03 5.88 5.99
CA ILE A 123 1.76 4.81 6.67
C ILE A 123 1.50 3.51 5.92
N ARG A 124 2.55 2.79 5.57
CA ARG A 124 2.47 1.48 4.95
C ARG A 124 3.23 0.46 5.78
N LEU A 125 2.57 -0.65 6.10
CA LEU A 125 3.12 -1.74 6.89
C LEU A 125 3.27 -2.99 6.01
N HIS A 126 4.46 -3.58 6.02
CA HIS A 126 4.83 -4.73 5.22
C HIS A 126 4.99 -5.98 6.11
N PHE A 127 4.31 -7.06 5.73
CA PHE A 127 4.34 -8.33 6.43
C PHE A 127 4.63 -9.48 5.45
N TYR A 128 5.52 -10.37 5.84
CA TYR A 128 5.78 -11.64 5.18
C TYR A 128 5.43 -12.80 6.13
N PRO A 129 4.21 -13.34 6.10
CA PRO A 129 3.72 -14.29 7.11
C PRO A 129 4.24 -15.72 6.90
N ILE A 130 5.55 -15.93 7.07
CA ILE A 130 6.17 -17.26 7.06
C ILE A 130 6.49 -17.74 8.48
N SER A 131 6.92 -19.00 8.59
CA SER A 131 7.48 -19.54 9.83
C SER A 131 8.87 -18.95 10.08
N TYR A 132 8.99 -18.15 11.13
CA TYR A 132 10.26 -17.61 11.61
C TYR A 132 10.89 -18.53 12.65
N ALA A 133 12.18 -18.82 12.51
CA ALA A 133 12.89 -19.68 13.46
C ALA A 133 12.80 -19.14 14.90
N GLY A 134 12.49 -20.00 15.86
CA GLY A 134 12.33 -19.63 17.28
C GLY A 134 10.96 -19.04 17.64
N PHE A 135 10.04 -18.94 16.68
CA PHE A 135 8.66 -18.51 16.91
C PHE A 135 7.66 -19.59 16.51
N ASP A 136 6.52 -19.59 17.20
CA ASP A 136 5.44 -20.53 16.92
C ASP A 136 4.79 -20.28 15.56
N ASP A 137 4.04 -21.28 15.10
CA ASP A 137 3.27 -21.26 13.84
C ASP A 137 2.45 -19.96 13.68
N PRO A 138 2.71 -19.14 12.64
CA PRO A 138 2.05 -17.85 12.44
C PRO A 138 0.54 -17.99 12.22
N SER A 139 0.04 -19.16 11.78
CA SER A 139 -1.40 -19.40 11.63
C SER A 139 -2.17 -19.42 12.95
N LYS A 140 -1.46 -19.59 14.08
CA LYS A 140 -2.04 -19.72 15.42
C LYS A 140 -1.57 -18.64 16.39
N LYS A 141 -0.32 -18.20 16.26
CA LYS A 141 0.36 -17.38 17.28
C LYS A 141 0.78 -15.99 16.79
N ALA A 142 0.82 -15.71 15.49
CA ALA A 142 1.06 -14.36 14.98
C ALA A 142 -0.24 -13.53 14.98
N ILE A 143 -0.75 -13.22 16.18
CA ILE A 143 -2.02 -12.50 16.39
C ILE A 143 -1.75 -11.27 17.26
N PHE A 144 -1.90 -10.09 16.68
CA PHE A 144 -1.48 -8.84 17.33
C PHE A 144 -2.30 -7.63 16.90
N SER A 145 -2.16 -6.55 17.65
CA SER A 145 -2.69 -5.22 17.34
C SER A 145 -1.56 -4.28 16.94
N VAL A 146 -1.91 -3.27 16.14
CA VAL A 146 -1.01 -2.16 15.79
C VAL A 146 -1.72 -0.85 16.09
N GLN A 147 -1.08 -0.01 16.90
CA GLN A 147 -1.60 1.31 17.30
C GLN A 147 -0.66 2.42 16.82
N ALA A 148 -1.24 3.48 16.30
CA ALA A 148 -0.56 4.73 15.95
C ALA A 148 -1.06 5.84 16.88
N GLY A 149 -0.31 6.13 17.95
CA GLY A 149 -0.78 7.00 19.03
C GLY A 149 -2.05 6.45 19.66
N THR A 150 -3.14 7.21 19.61
CA THR A 150 -4.46 6.81 20.15
C THR A 150 -5.30 6.00 19.17
N PHE A 151 -4.88 5.84 17.92
CA PHE A 151 -5.64 5.15 16.88
C PHE A 151 -5.19 3.69 16.76
N THR A 152 -6.15 2.76 16.77
CA THR A 152 -5.87 1.36 16.45
C THR A 152 -5.95 1.17 14.93
N LEU A 153 -4.82 0.87 14.29
CA LEU A 153 -4.73 0.61 12.85
C LEU A 153 -5.15 -0.82 12.51
N LEU A 154 -4.68 -1.78 13.32
CA LEU A 154 -4.95 -3.20 13.17
C LEU A 154 -5.34 -3.78 14.52
N ARG A 155 -6.32 -4.67 14.55
CA ARG A 155 -6.78 -5.37 15.75
C ARG A 155 -7.03 -6.83 15.49
N ASN A 156 -6.62 -7.70 16.42
CA ASN A 156 -6.71 -9.16 16.28
C ASN A 156 -6.21 -9.62 14.90
N PHE A 157 -5.09 -9.04 14.46
CA PHE A 157 -4.61 -9.16 13.10
C PHE A 157 -3.70 -10.37 12.96
N SER A 158 -3.96 -11.15 11.91
CA SER A 158 -3.07 -12.20 11.42
C SER A 158 -2.76 -11.94 9.95
N ALA A 159 -1.50 -11.67 9.63
CA ALA A 159 -1.08 -11.42 8.26
C ALA A 159 -1.35 -12.63 7.36
N LEU A 160 -1.15 -13.86 7.85
CA LEU A 160 -1.38 -15.08 7.07
C LEU A 160 -2.83 -15.18 6.56
N PHE A 161 -3.82 -14.97 7.42
CA PHE A 161 -5.22 -15.00 7.01
C PHE A 161 -5.60 -13.84 6.07
N HIS A 162 -4.87 -12.72 6.14
CA HIS A 162 -5.08 -11.57 5.24
C HIS A 162 -4.37 -11.71 3.90
N ALA A 163 -3.41 -12.61 3.76
CA ALA A 163 -2.61 -12.78 2.54
C ALA A 163 -3.44 -13.30 1.37
N ARG A 164 -4.51 -14.07 1.62
CA ARG A 164 -5.45 -14.55 0.58
C ARG A 164 -4.77 -15.22 -0.63
N GLY A 165 -3.64 -15.91 -0.41
CA GLY A 165 -2.86 -16.58 -1.45
C GLY A 165 -1.64 -15.79 -1.93
N GLU A 166 -1.50 -14.52 -1.53
CA GLU A 166 -0.29 -13.73 -1.78
C GLU A 166 0.83 -14.13 -0.82
N LEU A 167 2.08 -13.94 -1.26
CA LEU A 167 3.24 -14.21 -0.41
C LEU A 167 3.40 -13.15 0.68
N THR A 168 3.08 -11.89 0.39
CA THR A 168 3.25 -10.76 1.32
C THR A 168 1.93 -10.04 1.54
N VAL A 169 1.84 -9.29 2.64
CA VAL A 169 0.70 -8.46 2.98
C VAL A 169 1.17 -7.05 3.21
N VAL A 170 0.51 -6.11 2.54
CA VAL A 170 0.75 -4.68 2.69
C VAL A 170 -0.52 -4.02 3.25
N LYS A 171 -0.37 -3.14 4.23
CA LYS A 171 -1.48 -2.40 4.85
C LYS A 171 -1.18 -0.90 4.84
N ASP A 172 -2.06 -0.15 4.21
CA ASP A 172 -1.94 1.29 4.00
C ASP A 172 -2.94 2.06 4.89
N PHE A 173 -2.46 3.13 5.53
CA PHE A 173 -3.24 3.97 6.43
C PHE A 173 -2.93 5.44 6.22
N ARG A 174 -3.92 6.30 6.45
CA ARG A 174 -3.74 7.74 6.60
C ARG A 174 -3.95 8.10 8.07
N VAL A 175 -2.96 8.76 8.65
CA VAL A 175 -3.00 9.22 10.05
C VAL A 175 -2.67 10.70 10.10
N ASN A 176 -3.16 11.41 11.11
CA ASN A 176 -2.76 12.79 11.37
C ASN A 176 -1.82 12.81 12.59
N VAL A 177 -0.68 13.48 12.47
CA VAL A 177 0.25 13.70 13.58
C VAL A 177 -0.01 15.08 14.16
N ASP A 178 -0.32 15.15 15.46
CA ASP A 178 -0.60 16.42 16.12
C ASP A 178 0.69 17.15 16.53
N GLN A 179 0.58 18.47 16.71
CA GLN A 179 1.72 19.30 17.12
C GLN A 179 2.24 18.90 18.49
N GLY A 180 3.56 18.73 18.60
CA GLY A 180 4.22 18.37 19.86
C GLY A 180 4.15 16.88 20.23
N GLN A 181 3.54 16.03 19.40
CA GLN A 181 3.51 14.58 19.62
C GLN A 181 4.57 13.86 18.78
N ARG A 182 5.24 12.87 19.39
CA ARG A 182 6.04 11.89 18.63
C ARG A 182 5.11 10.83 18.05
N PHE A 183 5.33 10.46 16.79
CA PHE A 183 4.57 9.38 16.19
C PHE A 183 5.07 8.03 16.70
N ASN A 184 4.25 7.39 17.53
CA ASN A 184 4.53 6.07 18.09
C ASN A 184 3.68 5.03 17.38
N LEU A 185 4.34 4.05 16.78
CA LEU A 185 3.72 2.87 16.18
C LEU A 185 4.02 1.66 17.06
N THR A 186 3.01 1.21 17.79
CA THR A 186 3.10 0.18 18.83
C THR A 186 2.49 -1.12 18.34
N PHE A 187 3.24 -2.21 18.50
CA PHE A 187 2.84 -3.57 18.14
C PHE A 187 2.65 -4.37 19.42
N THR A 188 1.45 -4.93 19.61
CA THR A 188 1.07 -5.60 20.86
C THR A 188 0.48 -6.98 20.55
N PRO A 189 1.15 -8.08 20.95
CA PRO A 189 0.55 -9.42 20.90
C PRO A 189 -0.75 -9.46 21.71
N GLU A 190 -1.82 -10.07 21.19
CA GLU A 190 -3.17 -9.97 21.80
C GLU A 190 -3.61 -11.19 22.61
N ILE A 191 -3.10 -12.38 22.30
CA ILE A 191 -3.51 -13.62 22.97
C ILE A 191 -2.32 -14.28 23.70
N THR A 192 -2.62 -15.24 24.58
CA THR A 192 -1.58 -15.96 25.35
C THR A 192 -0.56 -16.63 24.43
N ASP A 193 0.72 -16.33 24.69
CA ASP A 193 1.89 -16.76 23.92
C ASP A 193 1.83 -16.37 22.43
N SER A 194 1.04 -15.35 22.06
CA SER A 194 1.15 -14.77 20.72
C SER A 194 2.36 -13.86 20.61
N TYR A 195 2.76 -13.60 19.37
CA TYR A 195 3.78 -12.63 19.03
C TYR A 195 3.27 -11.66 17.96
N ALA A 196 3.92 -10.50 17.92
CA ALA A 196 3.75 -9.52 16.87
C ALA A 196 5.00 -9.50 15.99
N PHE A 197 4.83 -9.19 14.71
CA PHE A 197 5.96 -9.03 13.81
C PHE A 197 5.73 -7.96 12.75
N ILE A 198 6.81 -7.47 12.17
CA ILE A 198 6.81 -6.51 11.06
C ILE A 198 8.10 -6.68 10.23
N ASN A 199 7.99 -6.59 8.90
CA ASN A 199 9.13 -6.67 7.98
C ASN A 199 9.58 -5.28 7.53
N GLY A 200 8.63 -4.39 7.24
CA GLY A 200 8.97 -3.05 6.80
C GLY A 200 7.91 -2.01 7.15
N ILE A 201 8.36 -0.78 7.35
CA ILE A 201 7.48 0.37 7.65
C ILE A 201 7.86 1.50 6.70
N GLU A 202 6.89 2.00 5.92
CA GLU A 202 7.05 3.26 5.19
C GLU A 202 6.20 4.37 5.80
N VAL A 203 6.76 5.59 5.81
CA VAL A 203 6.09 6.79 6.26
C VAL A 203 6.33 7.91 5.25
N VAL A 204 5.25 8.45 4.70
CA VAL A 204 5.30 9.54 3.72
C VAL A 204 4.42 10.69 4.19
N SER A 205 4.99 11.89 4.31
CA SER A 205 4.22 13.11 4.55
C SER A 205 3.22 13.35 3.43
N MET A 206 2.03 13.83 3.75
CA MET A 206 1.01 14.17 2.76
C MET A 206 0.73 15.67 2.79
N PRO A 207 0.30 16.27 1.66
CA PRO A 207 -0.21 17.63 1.68
C PRO A 207 -1.53 17.70 2.46
N THR A 208 -1.81 18.87 3.04
CA THR A 208 -2.97 19.08 3.92
C THR A 208 -4.31 19.17 3.19
N ASN A 209 -4.30 19.30 1.86
CA ASN A 209 -5.46 19.56 1.00
C ASN A 209 -5.93 18.35 0.17
N LEU A 210 -5.78 17.13 0.70
CA LEU A 210 -6.27 15.87 0.11
C LEU A 210 -7.53 15.34 0.78
#